data_AF-A0A401THG4-F1
#
_entry.id   AF-A0A401THG4-F1
#
_cell.length_a   1.000
_cell.length_b   1.000
_cell.length_c   1.000
_cell.angle_alpha   90.00
_cell.angle_beta   90.00
_cell.angle_gamma   90.00
#
_symmetry.space_group_name_H-M   'P 1'
#
loop_
_entity.id
_entity.type
_entity.pdbx_description
1 polymer ?
#
loop_
_entity_poly.entity_id
_entity_poly.type
_entity_poly.pdbx_seq_one_letter_code
_entity_poly.pdbx_strand_id
1 'polypeptide(L)'
;MLVHLTFSCRVYDQRKINENENNGVLKKFCPHHLINSESKANITCLVYSHDGSDLLASYNDEDIYLFNSSHSDGADYVKRYKGHRNNATVKGVNFYGPKSEFVVSGSDCGHIFLWEKSSCQIVQFMEGDKGGVVSIKQPRGVGWYRM
;
A
#
# COMPACT_ATOMS: atom_id res chain seq x y z
N MET A 1 -8.59 -1.73 14.50
CA MET A 1 -9.01 -1.78 13.08
C MET A 1 -8.26 -2.94 12.45
N LEU A 2 -8.94 -4.02 12.11
CA LEU A 2 -8.34 -5.19 11.47
C LEU A 2 -8.52 -5.00 9.96
N VAL A 3 -7.54 -5.35 9.13
CA VAL A 3 -7.68 -5.32 7.68
C VAL A 3 -7.38 -6.71 7.13
N HIS A 4 -8.31 -7.24 6.33
CA HIS A 4 -8.18 -8.54 5.69
C HIS A 4 -7.73 -8.37 4.23
N LEU A 5 -6.68 -9.09 3.82
CA LEU A 5 -6.12 -9.03 2.46
C LEU A 5 -6.91 -9.95 1.52
N THR A 6 -7.43 -9.37 0.43
CA THR A 6 -7.97 -10.05 -0.76
C THR A 6 -7.61 -9.17 -1.98
N PHE A 7 -8.11 -9.44 -3.19
CA PHE A 7 -7.96 -8.54 -4.36
C PHE A 7 -8.44 -7.09 -4.12
N SER A 8 -9.14 -6.84 -3.01
CA SER A 8 -9.61 -5.52 -2.57
C SER A 8 -9.17 -5.22 -1.13
N CYS A 9 -8.82 -3.96 -0.84
CA CYS A 9 -8.61 -3.49 0.51
C CYS A 9 -9.96 -3.43 1.23
N ARG A 10 -10.09 -4.05 2.41
CA ARG A 10 -11.32 -4.00 3.20
C ARG A 10 -11.04 -3.36 4.56
N VAL A 11 -11.76 -2.29 4.86
CA VAL A 11 -11.67 -1.58 6.13
C VAL A 11 -12.75 -2.10 7.06
N TYR A 12 -12.36 -2.53 8.27
CA TYR A 12 -13.27 -3.01 9.31
C TYR A 12 -13.13 -2.15 10.57
N ASP A 13 -14.22 -1.56 11.04
CA ASP A 13 -14.25 -0.86 12.33
C ASP A 13 -14.71 -1.82 13.44
N GLN A 14 -13.80 -2.14 14.38
CA GLN A 14 -14.06 -3.04 15.50
C GLN A 14 -15.22 -2.62 16.41
N ARG A 15 -15.61 -1.34 16.39
CA ARG A 15 -16.73 -0.81 17.19
C ARG A 15 -18.08 -0.91 16.47
N LYS A 16 -18.06 -1.22 15.18
CA LYS A 16 -19.24 -1.29 14.29
C LYS A 16 -19.31 -2.59 13.51
N ILE A 17 -18.62 -3.65 13.96
CA ILE A 17 -18.74 -4.97 13.32
C ILE A 17 -20.17 -5.47 13.56
N ASN A 18 -21.01 -5.34 12.55
CA ASN A 18 -22.28 -6.03 12.47
C ASN A 18 -22.11 -7.11 11.39
N GLU A 19 -21.89 -8.36 11.80
CA GLU A 19 -21.66 -9.48 10.86
C GLU A 19 -22.85 -9.70 9.92
N ASN A 20 -24.04 -9.22 10.30
CA ASN A 20 -25.27 -9.32 9.53
C ASN A 20 -25.38 -8.29 8.38
N GLU A 21 -24.54 -7.25 8.36
CA GLU A 21 -24.54 -6.20 7.33
C GLU A 21 -23.19 -6.18 6.60
N ASN A 22 -23.20 -6.50 5.29
CA ASN A 22 -22.01 -6.53 4.44
C ASN A 22 -20.83 -7.38 5.00
N ASN A 23 -21.15 -8.44 5.77
CA ASN A 23 -20.18 -9.27 6.49
C ASN A 23 -19.21 -8.45 7.37
N GLY A 24 -19.69 -7.35 7.96
CA GLY A 24 -18.91 -6.44 8.80
C GLY A 24 -17.93 -5.52 8.06
N VAL A 25 -17.90 -5.53 6.72
CA VAL A 25 -17.02 -4.66 5.92
C VAL A 25 -17.59 -3.24 5.88
N LEU A 26 -16.83 -2.27 6.38
CA LEU A 26 -17.23 -0.86 6.39
C LEU A 26 -17.03 -0.20 5.02
N LYS A 27 -15.87 -0.43 4.41
CA LYS A 27 -15.49 0.11 3.09
C LYS A 27 -14.56 -0.85 2.35
N LYS A 28 -14.69 -0.92 1.04
CA LYS A 28 -13.89 -1.68 0.10
C LYS A 28 -13.26 -0.73 -0.92
N PHE A 29 -11.94 -0.78 -1.04
CA PHE A 29 -11.17 0.01 -2.01
C PHE A 29 -10.43 -0.92 -2.96
N CYS A 30 -10.51 -0.63 -4.27
CA CYS A 30 -9.87 -1.40 -5.32
C CYS A 30 -9.72 -0.49 -6.56
N PRO A 31 -8.56 -0.47 -7.23
CA PRO A 31 -8.42 0.26 -8.49
C PRO A 31 -9.46 -0.23 -9.48
N HIS A 32 -10.21 0.67 -10.10
CA HIS A 32 -11.36 0.28 -10.94
C HIS A 32 -10.96 -0.61 -12.11
N HIS A 33 -9.79 -0.36 -12.71
CA HIS A 33 -9.26 -1.16 -13.80
C HIS A 33 -8.88 -2.60 -13.41
N LEU A 34 -8.68 -2.88 -12.11
CA LEU A 34 -8.39 -4.24 -11.63
C LEU A 34 -9.64 -5.04 -11.30
N ILE A 35 -10.81 -4.40 -11.18
CA ILE A 35 -12.07 -5.08 -10.82
C ILE A 35 -12.49 -6.08 -11.89
N ASN A 36 -12.31 -5.73 -13.16
CA ASN A 36 -12.71 -6.55 -14.31
C ASN A 36 -11.51 -7.13 -15.07
N SER A 37 -10.30 -7.07 -14.50
CA SER A 37 -9.11 -7.61 -15.14
C SER A 37 -9.15 -9.14 -15.15
N GLU A 38 -8.81 -9.74 -16.29
CA GLU A 38 -8.65 -11.20 -16.42
C GLU A 38 -7.47 -11.71 -15.56
N SER A 39 -6.45 -10.86 -15.36
CA SER A 39 -5.36 -11.11 -14.42
C SER A 39 -5.72 -10.56 -13.05
N LYS A 40 -5.87 -11.44 -12.06
CA LYS A 40 -6.20 -11.08 -10.68
C LYS A 40 -4.94 -10.65 -9.93
N ALA A 41 -4.74 -9.34 -9.81
CA ALA A 41 -3.78 -8.78 -8.88
C ALA A 41 -4.28 -8.90 -7.42
N ASN A 42 -3.40 -9.33 -6.54
CA ASN A 42 -3.56 -9.49 -5.10
C ASN A 42 -2.78 -8.41 -4.36
N ILE A 43 -3.34 -7.95 -3.26
CA ILE A 43 -2.65 -6.99 -2.39
C ILE A 43 -1.54 -7.71 -1.63
N THR A 44 -0.33 -7.20 -1.76
CA THR A 44 0.87 -7.72 -1.08
C THR A 44 1.15 -6.99 0.23
N CYS A 45 0.90 -5.68 0.30
CA CYS A 45 1.04 -4.90 1.53
C CYS A 45 0.06 -3.74 1.56
N LEU A 46 -0.39 -3.40 2.77
CA LEU A 46 -1.35 -2.33 3.04
C LEU A 46 -0.95 -1.55 4.29
N VAL A 47 -0.85 -0.22 4.19
CA VAL A 47 -0.41 0.66 5.28
C VAL A 47 -1.25 1.93 5.35
N TYR A 48 -1.60 2.36 6.55
CA TYR A 48 -2.24 3.66 6.77
C TYR A 48 -1.20 4.77 6.96
N SER A 49 -1.53 5.98 6.51
CA SER A 49 -0.79 7.17 6.91
C SER A 49 -0.85 7.40 8.42
N HIS A 50 0.06 8.21 8.96
CA HIS A 50 0.13 8.46 10.40
C HIS A 50 -1.18 9.01 11.01
N ASP A 51 -1.90 9.81 10.24
CA ASP A 51 -3.20 10.41 10.60
C ASP A 51 -4.41 9.54 10.21
N GLY A 52 -4.20 8.42 9.52
CA GLY A 52 -5.25 7.51 9.05
C GLY A 52 -6.09 8.05 7.87
N SER A 53 -5.75 9.20 7.30
CA SER A 53 -6.48 9.82 6.19
C SER A 53 -6.25 9.11 4.85
N ASP A 54 -5.09 8.47 4.69
CA ASP A 54 -4.70 7.76 3.48
C ASP A 54 -4.40 6.29 3.75
N LEU A 55 -4.69 5.48 2.75
CA LEU A 55 -4.42 4.05 2.70
C LEU A 55 -3.55 3.74 1.48
N LEU A 56 -2.40 3.14 1.72
CA LEU A 56 -1.44 2.79 0.69
C LEU A 56 -1.43 1.28 0.48
N ALA A 57 -1.69 0.84 -0.75
CA ALA A 57 -1.81 -0.55 -1.12
C ALA A 57 -0.84 -0.89 -2.26
N SER A 58 -0.10 -1.98 -2.12
CA SER A 58 0.78 -2.52 -3.17
C SER A 58 0.20 -3.82 -3.71
N TYR A 59 0.19 -3.99 -5.02
CA TYR A 59 -0.41 -5.14 -5.70
C TYR A 59 0.66 -5.96 -6.42
N ASN A 60 0.52 -7.29 -6.47
CA ASN A 60 1.40 -8.09 -7.30
C ASN A 60 1.08 -7.88 -8.79
N ASP A 61 2.11 -7.92 -9.61
CA ASP A 61 2.11 -7.66 -11.06
C ASP A 61 1.52 -6.29 -11.43
N GLU A 62 1.43 -5.38 -10.46
CA GLU A 62 0.78 -4.09 -10.57
C GLU A 62 1.55 -3.00 -9.80
N ASP A 63 1.02 -1.78 -9.85
CA ASP A 63 1.59 -0.61 -9.18
C ASP A 63 1.14 -0.47 -7.71
N ILE A 64 1.65 0.57 -7.05
CA ILE A 64 1.21 0.98 -5.71
C ILE A 64 0.13 2.06 -5.84
N TYR A 65 -0.94 1.94 -5.06
CA TYR A 65 -2.09 2.83 -5.07
C TYR A 65 -2.33 3.48 -3.73
N LEU A 66 -2.62 4.78 -3.74
CA LEU A 66 -3.08 5.54 -2.58
C LEU A 66 -4.61 5.70 -2.67
N PHE A 67 -5.32 5.43 -1.59
CA PHE A 67 -6.74 5.70 -1.43
C PHE A 67 -6.96 6.68 -0.29
N ASN A 68 -7.97 7.53 -0.42
CA ASN A 68 -8.40 8.37 0.68
C ASN A 68 -9.44 7.62 1.53
N SER A 69 -9.18 7.43 2.82
CA SER A 69 -10.05 6.65 3.72
C SER A 69 -11.41 7.32 3.97
N SER A 70 -11.50 8.63 3.75
CA SER A 70 -12.74 9.41 3.90
C SER A 70 -13.68 9.25 2.71
N HIS A 71 -13.20 8.79 1.55
CA HIS A 71 -14.06 8.54 0.39
C HIS A 71 -15.09 7.43 0.64
N SER A 72 -16.14 7.41 -0.17
CA SER A 72 -17.21 6.42 -0.11
C SER A 72 -16.73 5.01 -0.45
N ASP A 73 -17.55 4.01 -0.10
CA ASP A 73 -17.31 2.62 -0.51
C ASP A 73 -17.19 2.52 -2.04
N GLY A 74 -16.24 1.70 -2.52
CA GLY A 74 -15.97 1.51 -3.94
C GLY A 74 -15.27 2.68 -4.65
N ALA A 75 -14.82 3.71 -3.94
CA ALA A 75 -14.07 4.81 -4.56
C ALA A 75 -12.74 4.34 -5.17
N ASP A 76 -12.37 4.97 -6.28
CA ASP A 76 -11.10 4.68 -6.97
C ASP A 76 -9.90 5.27 -6.22
N TYR A 77 -8.70 4.89 -6.64
CA TYR A 77 -7.46 5.45 -6.08
C TYR A 77 -7.32 6.94 -6.38
N VAL A 78 -6.66 7.65 -5.47
CA VAL A 78 -6.31 9.07 -5.66
C VAL A 78 -4.94 9.22 -6.33
N LYS A 79 -4.02 8.27 -6.10
CA LYS A 79 -2.66 8.30 -6.67
C LYS A 79 -2.16 6.90 -7.02
N ARG A 80 -1.26 6.84 -8.00
CA ARG A 80 -0.61 5.63 -8.48
C ARG A 80 0.89 5.87 -8.59
N TYR A 81 1.70 5.05 -7.93
CA TYR A 81 3.17 5.11 -7.96
C TYR A 81 3.70 3.98 -8.82
N LYS A 82 4.40 4.36 -9.90
CA LYS A 82 4.89 3.45 -10.94
C LYS A 82 6.40 3.24 -10.87
N GLY A 83 6.87 2.20 -11.55
CA GLY A 83 8.29 1.95 -11.84
C GLY A 83 8.93 0.85 -11.00
N HIS A 84 8.31 0.49 -9.86
CA HIS A 84 8.72 -0.69 -9.12
C HIS A 84 8.24 -1.98 -9.79
N ARG A 85 8.87 -3.10 -9.44
CA ARG A 85 8.49 -4.44 -9.89
C ARG A 85 8.09 -5.28 -8.68
N ASN A 86 6.90 -5.87 -8.74
CA ASN A 86 6.33 -6.64 -7.65
C ASN A 86 5.66 -7.92 -8.19
N ASN A 87 6.43 -8.84 -8.73
CA ASN A 87 5.94 -10.05 -9.39
C ASN A 87 6.21 -11.32 -8.57
N ALA A 88 7.34 -11.38 -7.88
CA ALA A 88 7.88 -12.62 -7.33
C ALA A 88 7.78 -12.70 -5.79
N THR A 89 7.74 -11.55 -5.10
CA THR A 89 7.80 -11.50 -3.64
C THR A 89 6.74 -10.60 -3.04
N VAL A 90 6.38 -10.85 -1.78
CA VAL A 90 5.56 -9.90 -0.99
C VAL A 90 6.46 -8.72 -0.60
N LYS A 91 6.17 -7.53 -1.13
CA LYS A 91 6.97 -6.33 -0.84
C LYS A 91 6.28 -5.40 0.13
N GLY A 92 7.06 -4.92 1.09
CA GLY A 92 6.61 -3.87 2.00
C GLY A 92 6.55 -2.53 1.28
N VAL A 93 5.42 -1.85 1.39
CA VAL A 93 5.26 -0.43 1.06
C VAL A 93 5.09 0.35 2.35
N ASN A 94 5.60 1.58 2.44
CA ASN A 94 5.41 2.42 3.62
C ASN A 94 5.39 3.92 3.28
N PHE A 95 4.87 4.70 4.22
CA PHE A 95 5.06 6.15 4.22
C PHE A 95 6.40 6.51 4.85
N TYR A 96 6.99 7.60 4.37
CA TYR A 96 8.24 8.13 4.88
C TYR A 96 8.17 9.66 5.07
N GLY A 97 8.97 10.17 6.00
CA GLY A 97 8.97 11.56 6.43
C GLY A 97 8.02 11.84 7.61
N PRO A 98 8.28 12.89 8.41
CA PRO A 98 7.49 13.23 9.59
C PRO A 98 6.01 13.51 9.28
N LYS A 99 5.68 13.87 8.04
CA LYS A 99 4.30 14.13 7.59
C LYS A 99 3.80 13.12 6.58
N SER A 100 4.46 11.95 6.46
CA SER A 100 4.14 10.98 5.41
C SER A 100 4.21 11.60 4.00
N GLU A 101 5.18 12.49 3.77
CA GLU A 101 5.34 13.23 2.51
C GLU A 101 5.99 12.39 1.39
N PHE A 102 6.55 11.23 1.73
CA PHE A 102 7.14 10.29 0.79
C PHE A 102 6.49 8.91 0.89
N VAL A 103 6.63 8.14 -0.17
CA VAL A 103 6.28 6.72 -0.25
C VAL A 103 7.55 5.94 -0.55
N VAL A 104 7.75 4.81 0.13
CA VAL A 104 8.90 3.93 -0.07
C VAL A 104 8.44 2.50 -0.33
N SER A 105 9.11 1.80 -1.25
CA SER A 105 8.86 0.39 -1.55
C SER A 105 10.13 -0.32 -1.97
N GLY A 106 10.24 -1.59 -1.58
CA GLY A 106 11.17 -2.51 -2.23
C GLY A 106 10.68 -2.88 -3.64
N SER A 107 11.57 -3.38 -4.48
CA SER A 107 11.29 -3.88 -5.84
C SER A 107 12.03 -5.19 -6.13
N ASP A 108 11.50 -6.02 -7.02
CA ASP A 108 12.06 -7.34 -7.39
C ASP A 108 13.27 -7.17 -8.30
N CYS A 109 13.48 -5.97 -8.84
CA CYS A 109 14.71 -5.62 -9.53
C CYS A 109 15.90 -5.39 -8.58
N GLY A 110 15.76 -5.68 -7.28
CA GLY A 110 16.83 -5.50 -6.29
C GLY A 110 17.02 -4.04 -5.84
N HIS A 111 16.08 -3.15 -6.15
CA HIS A 111 16.16 -1.74 -5.78
C HIS A 111 15.07 -1.36 -4.78
N ILE A 112 15.32 -0.31 -4.01
CA ILE A 112 14.36 0.40 -3.17
C ILE A 112 14.02 1.71 -3.87
N PHE A 113 12.74 2.00 -3.99
CA PHE A 113 12.25 3.22 -4.63
C PHE A 113 11.66 4.15 -3.58
N LEU A 114 11.92 5.44 -3.75
CA LEU A 114 11.34 6.53 -2.97
C LEU A 114 10.62 7.48 -3.92
N TRP A 115 9.33 7.69 -3.67
CA TRP A 115 8.50 8.64 -4.40
C TRP A 115 8.11 9.81 -3.52
N GLU A 116 8.02 10.99 -4.11
CA GLU A 116 7.32 12.11 -3.49
C GLU A 116 5.81 11.87 -3.54
N LYS A 117 5.13 11.94 -2.39
CA LYS A 117 3.69 11.63 -2.30
C LYS A 117 2.84 12.60 -3.12
N SER A 118 3.22 13.89 -3.19
CA SER A 118 2.47 14.94 -3.89
C SER A 118 2.46 14.71 -5.41
N SER A 119 3.63 14.56 -6.02
CA SER A 119 3.84 14.47 -7.47
C SER A 119 3.83 13.05 -8.04
N CYS A 120 3.90 12.03 -7.17
CA CYS A 120 4.07 10.62 -7.55
C CYS A 120 5.35 10.32 -8.33
N GLN A 121 6.31 11.24 -8.35
CA GLN A 121 7.57 11.07 -9.06
C GLN A 121 8.57 10.33 -8.19
N ILE A 122 9.39 9.48 -8.82
CA ILE A 122 10.54 8.87 -8.17
C ILE A 122 11.55 9.98 -7.91
N VAL A 123 11.83 10.23 -6.63
CA VAL A 123 12.86 11.20 -6.22
C VAL A 123 14.21 10.52 -6.02
N GLN A 124 14.20 9.23 -5.68
CA GLN A 124 15.41 8.45 -5.47
C GLN A 124 15.14 6.95 -5.65
N PHE A 125 16.16 6.21 -6.07
CA PHE A 125 16.22 4.77 -5.91
C PHE A 125 17.58 4.37 -5.35
N MET A 126 17.62 3.23 -4.65
CA MET A 126 18.82 2.72 -3.98
C MET A 126 18.95 1.23 -4.28
N GLU A 127 20.17 0.73 -4.40
CA GLU A 127 20.39 -0.73 -4.43
C GLU A 127 20.02 -1.32 -3.07
N GLY A 128 19.19 -2.35 -3.08
CA GLY A 128 18.89 -3.17 -1.91
C GLY A 128 19.79 -4.40 -1.84
N ASP A 129 19.53 -5.27 -0.88
CA ASP A 129 20.30 -6.49 -0.71
C ASP A 129 20.24 -7.40 -1.95
N LYS A 130 21.40 -7.98 -2.29
CA LYS A 130 21.60 -8.90 -3.43
C LYS A 130 20.67 -10.12 -3.43
N GLY A 131 19.97 -10.39 -2.33
CA GLY A 131 19.01 -11.50 -2.16
C GLY A 131 17.54 -11.18 -2.50
N GLY A 132 17.20 -9.95 -2.92
CA GLY A 132 15.89 -9.61 -3.50
C GLY A 132 14.72 -9.43 -2.51
N VAL A 133 14.95 -9.65 -1.21
CA VAL A 133 13.92 -9.49 -0.17
C VAL A 133 14.19 -8.22 0.63
N VAL A 134 13.48 -7.14 0.29
CA VAL A 134 13.44 -5.92 1.10
C VAL A 134 12.13 -5.87 1.87
N SER A 135 12.19 -6.09 3.19
CA SER A 135 11.06 -5.86 4.09
C SER A 135 11.19 -4.48 4.71
N ILE A 136 10.31 -3.55 4.33
CA ILE A 136 10.28 -2.21 4.94
C ILE A 136 9.44 -2.30 6.22
N LYS A 137 10.08 -2.22 7.38
CA LYS A 137 9.40 -2.14 8.67
C LYS A 137 9.43 -0.72 9.21
N GLN A 138 8.26 -0.21 9.59
CA GLN A 138 8.15 1.04 10.31
C GLN A 138 8.66 0.85 11.76
N PRO A 139 9.64 1.63 12.23
CA PRO A 139 10.03 1.60 13.62
C PRO A 139 8.91 2.20 14.47
N ARG A 140 8.36 1.44 15.42
CA ARG A 140 7.57 2.03 16.50
C ARG A 140 8.55 2.58 17.53
N GLY A 141 8.81 3.88 17.45
CA GLY A 141 9.70 4.60 18.37
C GLY A 141 11.14 4.68 17.86
N VAL A 142 11.66 5.92 17.86
CA VAL A 142 13.07 6.33 17.70
C VAL A 142 14.06 5.18 17.45
N GLY A 143 14.33 4.90 16.18
CA GLY A 143 15.31 3.91 15.78
C GLY A 143 15.50 3.90 14.27
N TRP A 144 16.71 4.20 13.84
CA TRP A 144 17.16 4.21 12.45
C TRP A 144 16.72 2.95 11.69
N TYR A 145 16.36 3.12 10.42
CA TYR A 145 16.17 1.99 9.50
C TYR A 145 17.53 1.30 9.33
N ARG A 146 17.65 0.03 9.72
CA ARG A 146 18.67 -0.82 9.11
C ARG A 146 18.17 -1.17 7.72
N MET A 147 18.76 -0.49 6.73
CA MET A 147 18.70 -0.82 5.31
C MET A 147 19.61 -2.02 5.04
#